data_AF-A0A7V9U2C3-F1
#
_entry.id   AF-A0A7V9U2C3-F1
#
_cell.length_a   1.000
_cell.length_b   1.000
_cell.length_c   1.000
_cell.angle_alpha   90.00
_cell.angle_beta   90.00
_cell.angle_gamma   90.00
#
_symmetry.space_group_name_H-M   'P 1'
#
loop_
_entity.id
_entity.type
_entity.pdbx_description
1 polymer ?
#
loop_
_entity_poly.entity_id
_entity_poly.type
_entity_poly.pdbx_seq_one_letter_code
_entity_poly.pdbx_strand_id
1 'polypeptide(L)'
;MQFNRGWLAFAGLLVLVTAFTACTENLDSSAGCPLLCPDSGGGIETVTIDPVVLDTTVSALTGLGTEQSLLLATRGDTLDARAVIRFDSIPTRYRRVITDTTSTEITTVDSVLLQMRVDTSGGKVPGPVTIDAYDVNSTEADTLTAAVTALFTPDRLIASRTFVVAELKDTVFFALPPAAILSRRGTRLRLGLRARSTGSVQLRIRSTEGAVAPTQLSFRVTPDTAVRRVSLVPYSSTPADQPALAASLDDYTILARGTEGGSVGTLNVGGLPARRVYLRFDIPLFLVDSVDVVRASLLLTQRPNLGVDAADTIRVLPHVGLATVAVTDIAKASQITAIVITDTLKLAPRDSGLKTIEVATVVALWRGQNATDTPRALVLLSTTEGQTPLEARFFSAEAAPGLRPRLRISYSARKSRGLP
;
A
#
# COMPACT_ATOMS: atom_id res chain seq x y z
N MET A 1 -21.42 -13.36 54.13
CA MET A 1 -20.39 -12.48 54.73
C MET A 1 -20.15 -11.36 53.73
N GLN A 2 -20.89 -10.25 53.69
CA GLN A 2 -21.14 -9.19 54.68
C GLN A 2 -19.87 -8.47 55.20
N PHE A 3 -19.79 -7.19 54.80
CA PHE A 3 -18.99 -6.05 55.29
C PHE A 3 -17.46 -6.11 55.10
N ASN A 4 -16.77 -5.07 54.62
CA ASN A 4 -16.89 -3.73 55.19
C ASN A 4 -16.54 -2.57 54.22
N ARG A 5 -17.24 -1.44 54.46
CA ARG A 5 -17.03 -0.09 53.93
C ARG A 5 -15.82 0.58 54.59
N GLY A 6 -15.10 1.40 53.84
CA GLY A 6 -14.15 2.38 54.38
C GLY A 6 -14.23 3.68 53.57
N TRP A 7 -14.96 4.66 54.11
CA TRP A 7 -14.98 6.04 53.67
C TRP A 7 -13.63 6.71 53.95
N LEU A 8 -13.10 7.45 52.98
CA LEU A 8 -12.22 8.59 53.22
C LEU A 8 -12.67 9.73 52.32
N ALA A 9 -13.18 10.77 52.96
CA ALA A 9 -13.48 12.06 52.36
C ALA A 9 -12.16 12.80 52.10
N PHE A 10 -12.00 13.35 50.90
CA PHE A 10 -11.07 14.45 50.66
C PHE A 10 -11.74 15.54 49.83
N ALA A 11 -11.50 16.76 50.31
CA ALA A 11 -12.07 18.02 49.90
C ALA A 11 -11.77 18.39 48.44
N GLY A 12 -12.78 19.01 47.82
CA GLY A 12 -12.67 20.29 47.11
C GLY A 12 -11.50 20.49 46.15
N LEU A 13 -11.75 20.27 44.86
CA LEU A 13 -11.20 21.12 43.80
C LEU A 13 -12.28 21.35 42.75
N LEU A 14 -12.91 22.51 42.82
CA LEU A 14 -13.88 23.01 41.86
C LEU A 14 -13.11 23.48 40.63
N VAL A 15 -12.88 22.60 39.66
CA VAL A 15 -12.33 22.99 38.36
C VAL A 15 -13.45 23.62 37.55
N LEU A 16 -13.41 24.94 37.45
CA LEU A 16 -14.18 25.72 36.49
C LEU A 16 -13.85 25.20 35.07
N VAL A 17 -14.73 24.39 34.50
CA VAL A 17 -14.70 24.09 33.06
C VAL A 17 -15.22 25.34 32.36
N THR A 18 -14.30 26.21 31.95
CA THR A 18 -14.59 27.22 30.95
C THR A 18 -15.01 26.50 29.68
N ALA A 19 -16.28 26.62 29.33
CA ALA A 19 -16.77 26.26 28.01
C ALA A 19 -15.96 27.05 26.98
N PHE A 20 -15.02 26.38 26.31
CA PHE A 20 -14.64 26.78 24.97
C PHE A 20 -15.88 26.59 24.11
N THR A 21 -16.68 27.64 24.01
CA THR A 21 -17.52 27.84 22.84
C THR A 21 -16.55 27.85 21.67
N ALA A 22 -16.53 26.76 20.92
CA ALA A 22 -15.94 26.77 19.61
C ALA A 22 -16.71 27.87 18.85
N CYS A 23 -16.07 29.02 18.65
CA CYS A 23 -16.48 29.94 17.61
C CYS A 23 -16.40 29.14 16.32
N THR A 24 -17.54 28.61 15.88
CA THR A 24 -17.76 28.32 14.48
C THR A 24 -17.68 29.68 13.79
N GLU A 25 -16.50 30.01 13.26
CA GLU A 25 -16.34 31.19 12.40
C GLU A 25 -17.20 30.95 11.16
N ASN A 26 -18.40 31.53 11.21
CA ASN A 26 -19.25 31.71 10.07
C ASN A 26 -18.67 32.89 9.28
N LEU A 27 -17.91 32.61 8.23
CA LEU A 27 -17.29 33.60 7.34
C LEU A 27 -18.31 34.44 6.53
N ASP A 28 -19.61 34.30 6.80
CA ASP A 28 -20.67 35.07 6.16
C ASP A 28 -21.23 36.25 7.02
N SER A 29 -20.72 36.51 8.23
CA SER A 29 -21.22 37.64 9.04
C SER A 29 -20.39 38.91 8.86
N SER A 30 -20.82 39.81 7.98
CA SER A 30 -20.28 41.16 7.80
C SER A 30 -20.73 42.14 8.92
N ALA A 31 -20.63 41.74 10.18
CA ALA A 31 -21.04 42.55 11.34
C ALA A 31 -19.83 43.09 12.15
N GLY A 32 -18.70 43.34 11.48
CA GLY A 32 -17.54 44.04 12.05
C GLY A 32 -17.62 45.54 11.79
N CYS A 33 -17.32 46.34 12.81
CA CYS A 33 -17.35 47.80 12.77
C CYS A 33 -16.49 48.36 11.59
N PRO A 34 -17.09 49.03 10.58
CA PRO A 34 -16.38 49.41 9.35
C PRO A 34 -15.24 50.42 9.54
N LEU A 35 -15.23 51.13 10.67
CA LEU A 35 -14.28 52.22 10.92
C LEU A 35 -12.91 51.76 11.44
N LEU A 36 -12.81 50.54 12.01
CA LEU A 36 -11.57 50.00 12.59
C LEU A 36 -10.90 48.94 11.69
N CYS A 37 -11.53 48.59 10.58
CA CYS A 37 -11.04 47.63 9.59
C CYS A 37 -11.29 48.21 8.18
N PRO A 38 -10.47 49.17 7.69
CA PRO A 38 -10.59 49.63 6.31
C PRO A 38 -10.30 48.45 5.38
N ASP A 39 -11.36 47.84 4.84
CA ASP A 39 -11.37 46.69 3.92
C ASP A 39 -10.24 45.69 4.15
N SER A 40 -10.04 45.25 5.40
CA SER A 40 -8.91 44.39 5.75
C SER A 40 -9.03 42.97 5.18
N GLY A 41 -10.23 42.51 4.81
CA GLY A 41 -10.45 41.31 4.02
C GLY A 41 -10.67 41.63 2.55
N GLY A 42 -9.67 41.41 1.70
CA GLY A 42 -9.94 41.37 0.25
C GLY A 42 -10.99 40.30 -0.03
N GLY A 43 -11.96 40.59 -0.90
CA GLY A 43 -13.02 39.64 -1.24
C GLY A 43 -12.44 38.28 -1.62
N ILE A 44 -13.03 37.20 -1.08
CA ILE A 44 -12.66 35.83 -1.46
C ILE A 44 -13.39 35.52 -2.76
N GLU A 45 -12.62 35.33 -3.82
CA GLU A 45 -13.11 34.86 -5.10
C GLU A 45 -12.92 33.35 -5.20
N THR A 46 -13.78 32.68 -5.97
CA THR A 46 -13.64 31.24 -6.23
C THR A 46 -13.68 30.99 -7.73
N VAL A 47 -12.65 30.31 -8.23
CA VAL A 47 -12.58 29.83 -9.60
C VAL A 47 -12.65 28.31 -9.61
N THR A 48 -13.39 27.76 -10.57
CA THR A 48 -13.38 26.32 -10.86
C THR A 48 -12.68 26.11 -12.18
N ILE A 49 -11.67 25.24 -12.18
CA ILE A 49 -10.88 24.89 -13.35
C ILE A 49 -11.45 23.57 -13.88
N ASP A 50 -12.13 23.66 -15.02
CA ASP A 50 -12.64 22.55 -15.82
C ASP A 50 -11.60 22.12 -16.88
N PRO A 51 -11.73 20.89 -17.40
CA PRO A 51 -10.96 19.73 -16.95
C PRO A 51 -9.46 19.83 -17.20
N VAL A 52 -8.75 19.13 -16.33
CA VAL A 52 -7.45 18.48 -16.49
C VAL A 52 -7.03 18.33 -17.97
N VAL A 53 -5.90 18.94 -18.36
CA VAL A 53 -5.31 18.83 -19.72
C VAL A 53 -5.07 17.37 -20.10
N LEU A 54 -4.80 16.53 -19.09
CA LEU A 54 -4.54 15.12 -19.23
C LEU A 54 -4.89 14.42 -17.92
N ASP A 55 -5.85 13.50 -17.95
CA ASP A 55 -6.00 12.49 -16.91
C ASP A 55 -5.81 11.09 -17.45
N THR A 56 -5.21 10.23 -16.62
CA THR A 56 -5.09 8.82 -16.96
C THR A 56 -4.82 7.97 -15.74
N THR A 57 -5.17 6.69 -15.85
CA THR A 57 -4.73 5.66 -14.91
C THR A 57 -3.44 5.04 -15.44
N VAL A 58 -2.42 4.98 -14.59
CA VAL A 58 -1.17 4.30 -14.90
C VAL A 58 -0.90 3.20 -13.89
N SER A 59 -0.11 2.19 -14.29
CA SER A 59 0.41 1.23 -13.33
C SER A 59 1.28 1.95 -12.31
N ALA A 60 1.11 1.63 -11.03
CA ALA A 60 2.17 1.86 -10.08
C ALA A 60 3.35 0.98 -10.53
N LEU A 61 4.46 1.59 -10.95
CA LEU A 61 5.68 0.88 -11.33
C LEU A 61 6.39 0.43 -10.06
N THR A 62 5.80 -0.52 -9.34
CA THR A 62 6.46 -1.25 -8.26
C THR A 62 7.03 -2.51 -8.89
N GLY A 63 8.35 -2.59 -9.04
CA GLY A 63 8.99 -3.82 -9.50
C GLY A 63 8.64 -5.00 -8.58
N LEU A 64 8.69 -6.23 -9.09
CA LEU A 64 8.59 -7.42 -8.24
C LEU A 64 9.64 -7.33 -7.14
N GLY A 65 9.26 -7.60 -5.90
CA GLY A 65 10.16 -7.55 -4.77
C GLY A 65 10.23 -6.24 -4.01
N THR A 66 9.43 -5.25 -4.40
CA THR A 66 9.36 -3.94 -3.72
C THR A 66 8.15 -3.86 -2.77
N GLU A 67 7.40 -4.94 -2.64
CA GLU A 67 6.20 -4.99 -1.81
C GLU A 67 6.57 -5.05 -0.33
N GLN A 68 5.99 -4.18 0.50
CA GLN A 68 6.18 -4.21 1.97
C GLN A 68 5.47 -5.40 2.67
N SER A 69 4.62 -6.11 1.93
CA SER A 69 3.97 -7.33 2.37
C SER A 69 3.65 -8.22 1.17
N LEU A 70 3.79 -9.53 1.34
CA LEU A 70 3.39 -10.54 0.38
C LEU A 70 1.90 -10.85 0.53
N LEU A 71 1.11 -10.65 -0.53
CA LEU A 71 -0.31 -10.90 -0.49
C LEU A 71 -0.63 -12.34 -0.94
N LEU A 72 -1.31 -13.09 -0.07
CA LEU A 72 -2.00 -14.33 -0.44
C LEU A 72 -3.48 -14.05 -0.49
N ALA A 73 -4.09 -14.08 -1.67
CA ALA A 73 -5.50 -13.80 -1.81
C ALA A 73 -6.17 -14.65 -2.88
N THR A 74 -7.41 -15.04 -2.61
CA THR A 74 -8.32 -15.60 -3.61
C THR A 74 -9.69 -14.97 -3.42
N ARG A 75 -10.30 -14.52 -4.52
CA ARG A 75 -11.67 -13.98 -4.55
C ARG A 75 -12.42 -14.59 -5.73
N GLY A 76 -12.74 -15.88 -5.60
CA GLY A 76 -13.40 -16.63 -6.67
C GLY A 76 -12.60 -16.51 -7.97
N ASP A 77 -13.22 -15.93 -9.00
CA ASP A 77 -12.67 -15.71 -10.33
C ASP A 77 -12.12 -14.28 -10.55
N THR A 78 -12.09 -13.42 -9.54
CA THR A 78 -11.72 -11.99 -9.70
C THR A 78 -10.33 -11.63 -9.16
N LEU A 79 -9.68 -12.51 -8.39
CA LEU A 79 -8.34 -12.29 -7.84
C LEU A 79 -7.69 -13.62 -7.47
N ASP A 80 -6.44 -13.83 -7.89
CA ASP A 80 -5.56 -14.91 -7.43
C ASP A 80 -4.14 -14.32 -7.26
N ALA A 81 -3.78 -14.06 -6.00
CA ALA A 81 -2.48 -13.55 -5.59
C ALA A 81 -1.74 -14.62 -4.78
N ARG A 82 -0.50 -14.85 -5.17
CA ARG A 82 0.39 -15.89 -4.62
C ARG A 82 1.70 -15.24 -4.23
N ALA A 83 2.43 -15.84 -3.29
CA ALA A 83 3.74 -15.34 -2.89
C ALA A 83 4.83 -16.30 -3.34
N VAL A 84 6.02 -15.78 -3.63
CA VAL A 84 7.24 -16.56 -3.81
C VAL A 84 8.27 -16.11 -2.80
N ILE A 85 8.94 -17.07 -2.17
CA ILE A 85 10.01 -16.84 -1.20
C ILE A 85 11.20 -17.70 -1.59
N ARG A 86 12.38 -17.09 -1.76
CA ARG A 86 13.57 -17.77 -2.27
C ARG A 86 14.57 -18.04 -1.16
N PHE A 87 15.15 -19.23 -1.20
CA PHE A 87 16.28 -19.66 -0.40
C PHE A 87 17.30 -20.26 -1.35
N ASP A 88 18.02 -19.39 -2.07
CA ASP A 88 18.90 -19.80 -3.16
C ASP A 88 20.23 -20.43 -2.69
N SER A 89 20.42 -20.59 -1.37
CA SER A 89 21.58 -21.25 -0.78
C SER A 89 21.16 -22.15 0.39
N ILE A 90 20.71 -23.37 0.10
CA ILE A 90 20.50 -24.39 1.13
C ILE A 90 21.85 -24.98 1.53
N PRO A 91 22.27 -24.91 2.81
CA PRO A 91 23.58 -25.36 3.23
C PRO A 91 23.72 -26.88 3.09
N THR A 92 24.95 -27.35 2.83
CA THR A 92 25.31 -28.77 2.83
C THR A 92 25.86 -29.24 4.18
N ARG A 93 26.23 -28.30 5.06
CA ARG A 93 26.86 -28.55 6.35
C ARG A 93 26.23 -27.72 7.45
N TYR A 94 26.27 -28.21 8.68
CA TYR A 94 25.81 -27.51 9.88
C TYR A 94 26.89 -27.55 10.97
N ARG A 95 26.74 -26.67 11.96
CA ARG A 95 27.57 -26.68 13.19
C ARG A 95 26.68 -27.04 14.36
N ARG A 96 27.16 -27.84 15.31
CA ARG A 96 26.37 -28.26 16.48
C ARG A 96 26.11 -27.09 17.42
N VAL A 97 27.14 -26.28 17.67
CA VAL A 97 27.08 -25.03 18.45
C VAL A 97 27.78 -23.89 17.71
N ILE A 98 27.48 -22.62 18.07
CA ILE A 98 27.99 -21.43 17.34
C ILE A 98 29.52 -21.34 17.40
N THR A 99 30.11 -21.71 18.54
CA THR A 99 31.55 -21.66 18.80
C THR A 99 32.31 -22.84 18.18
N ASP A 100 31.60 -23.82 17.60
CA ASP A 100 32.23 -24.95 16.93
C ASP A 100 32.88 -24.49 15.63
N THR A 101 34.15 -24.83 15.44
CA THR A 101 34.88 -24.61 14.18
C THR A 101 34.71 -25.78 13.23
N THR A 102 34.21 -26.92 13.72
CA THR A 102 33.95 -28.12 12.93
C THR A 102 32.53 -28.03 12.35
N SER A 103 32.41 -28.26 11.05
CA SER A 103 31.11 -28.40 10.40
C SER A 103 30.89 -29.84 9.97
N THR A 104 29.68 -30.35 10.18
CA THR A 104 29.28 -31.71 9.83
C THR A 104 28.37 -31.67 8.62
N GLU A 105 28.50 -32.65 7.72
CA GLU A 105 27.59 -32.78 6.59
C GLU A 105 26.15 -33.02 7.07
N ILE A 106 25.20 -32.35 6.42
CA ILE A 106 23.78 -32.57 6.67
C ILE A 106 23.40 -33.83 5.90
N THR A 107 23.37 -34.98 6.57
CA THR A 107 22.90 -36.25 5.96
C THR A 107 21.42 -36.52 6.26
N THR A 108 20.92 -36.00 7.38
CA THR A 108 19.53 -36.15 7.84
C THR A 108 18.91 -34.79 8.17
N VAL A 109 17.58 -34.72 8.09
CA VAL A 109 16.76 -33.61 8.55
C VAL A 109 15.62 -34.20 9.36
N ASP A 110 15.40 -33.67 10.56
CA ASP A 110 14.39 -34.10 11.52
C ASP A 110 13.07 -33.33 11.29
N SER A 111 13.14 -32.01 11.31
CA SER A 111 11.97 -31.15 11.23
C SER A 111 12.29 -29.86 10.47
N VAL A 112 11.32 -29.38 9.69
CA VAL A 112 11.43 -28.15 8.89
C VAL A 112 10.21 -27.28 9.16
N LEU A 113 10.46 -26.01 9.47
CA LEU A 113 9.45 -25.02 9.79
C LEU A 113 9.68 -23.77 8.96
N LEU A 114 8.67 -23.41 8.17
CA LEU A 114 8.53 -22.08 7.60
C LEU A 114 7.76 -21.21 8.59
N GLN A 115 8.45 -20.23 9.17
CA GLN A 115 7.89 -19.27 10.11
C GLN A 115 7.40 -18.04 9.34
N MET A 116 6.09 -17.95 9.13
CA MET A 116 5.45 -16.83 8.45
C MET A 116 5.00 -15.78 9.48
N ARG A 117 5.31 -14.51 9.20
CA ARG A 117 4.78 -13.38 9.98
C ARG A 117 3.54 -12.86 9.29
N VAL A 118 2.39 -13.09 9.91
CA VAL A 118 1.09 -12.72 9.35
C VAL A 118 0.67 -11.36 9.88
N ASP A 119 0.20 -10.48 9.01
CA ASP A 119 -0.50 -9.26 9.41
C ASP A 119 -1.97 -9.58 9.70
N THR A 120 -2.29 -9.71 10.98
CA THR A 120 -3.62 -10.00 11.50
C THR A 120 -4.55 -8.78 11.47
N SER A 121 -4.01 -7.56 11.28
CA SER A 121 -4.78 -6.31 11.39
C SER A 121 -5.53 -5.93 10.13
N GLY A 122 -5.13 -6.41 8.96
CA GLY A 122 -5.93 -6.21 7.76
C GLY A 122 -5.81 -7.32 6.74
N GLY A 123 -5.70 -8.56 7.21
CA GLY A 123 -6.21 -9.70 6.47
C GLY A 123 -7.74 -9.74 6.53
N LYS A 124 -8.35 -10.44 5.56
CA LYS A 124 -9.77 -10.79 5.57
C LYS A 124 -9.88 -12.29 5.47
N VAL A 125 -10.17 -12.92 6.60
CA VAL A 125 -10.23 -14.38 6.71
C VAL A 125 -11.56 -14.77 7.35
N PRO A 126 -12.66 -14.85 6.58
CA PRO A 126 -14.00 -15.07 7.13
C PRO A 126 -14.23 -16.50 7.64
N GLY A 127 -13.34 -17.43 7.30
CA GLY A 127 -13.40 -18.83 7.71
C GLY A 127 -12.05 -19.52 7.58
N PRO A 128 -11.97 -20.85 7.74
CA PRO A 128 -10.72 -21.59 7.60
C PRO A 128 -10.03 -21.32 6.26
N VAL A 129 -8.69 -21.24 6.29
CA VAL A 129 -7.84 -21.04 5.11
C VAL A 129 -6.83 -22.17 4.99
N THR A 130 -6.73 -22.76 3.82
CA THR A 130 -5.68 -23.71 3.48
C THR A 130 -4.54 -22.97 2.79
N ILE A 131 -3.33 -23.09 3.31
CA ILE A 131 -2.11 -22.62 2.66
C ILE A 131 -1.42 -23.83 2.05
N ASP A 132 -1.09 -23.73 0.76
CA ASP A 132 -0.31 -24.70 0.02
C ASP A 132 1.08 -24.13 -0.26
N ALA A 133 2.10 -24.97 -0.09
CA ALA A 133 3.48 -24.67 -0.45
C ALA A 133 3.92 -25.54 -1.63
N TYR A 134 4.42 -24.91 -2.68
CA TYR A 134 4.87 -25.54 -3.93
C TYR A 134 6.37 -25.32 -4.15
N ASP A 135 7.02 -26.26 -4.81
CA ASP A 135 8.37 -26.08 -5.35
C ASP A 135 8.31 -25.33 -6.68
N VAL A 136 8.57 -24.03 -6.61
CA VAL A 136 8.59 -23.14 -7.79
C VAL A 136 10.01 -22.88 -8.28
N ASN A 137 10.97 -23.73 -7.92
CA ASN A 137 12.31 -23.64 -8.49
C ASN A 137 12.28 -23.98 -9.99
N SER A 138 12.89 -23.10 -10.78
CA SER A 138 12.95 -23.18 -12.24
C SER A 138 14.19 -22.46 -12.78
N THR A 139 14.51 -22.68 -14.05
CA THR A 139 15.50 -21.91 -14.82
C THR A 139 14.88 -20.75 -15.59
N GLU A 140 13.55 -20.70 -15.68
CA GLU A 140 12.81 -19.60 -16.30
C GLU A 140 13.05 -18.28 -15.55
N ALA A 141 12.92 -17.16 -16.26
CA ALA A 141 13.05 -15.84 -15.66
C ALA A 141 11.87 -15.58 -14.70
N ASP A 142 12.18 -15.32 -13.43
CA ASP A 142 11.18 -15.06 -12.39
C ASP A 142 10.36 -13.77 -12.65
N THR A 143 10.88 -12.88 -13.51
CA THR A 143 10.17 -11.67 -13.99
C THR A 143 9.00 -12.01 -14.92
N LEU A 144 8.92 -13.24 -15.44
CA LEU A 144 7.81 -13.72 -16.24
C LEU A 144 6.74 -14.34 -15.32
N THR A 145 5.82 -13.51 -14.83
CA THR A 145 4.70 -13.90 -13.96
C THR A 145 3.97 -15.16 -14.44
N ALA A 146 3.75 -15.30 -15.75
CA ALA A 146 3.09 -16.46 -16.34
C ALA A 146 3.89 -17.76 -16.18
N ALA A 147 5.22 -17.70 -16.35
CA ALA A 147 6.11 -18.87 -16.22
C ALA A 147 6.11 -19.38 -14.78
N VAL A 148 6.23 -18.48 -13.79
CA VAL A 148 6.22 -18.88 -12.39
C VAL A 148 4.83 -19.35 -11.94
N THR A 149 3.75 -18.72 -12.44
CA THR A 149 2.38 -19.15 -12.16
C THR A 149 2.11 -20.59 -12.63
N ALA A 150 2.71 -20.99 -13.76
CA ALA A 150 2.58 -22.34 -14.30
C ALA A 150 3.25 -23.43 -13.44
N LEU A 151 4.09 -23.07 -12.46
CA LEU A 151 4.75 -24.02 -11.55
C LEU A 151 3.88 -24.44 -10.36
N PHE A 152 2.72 -23.82 -10.15
CA PHE A 152 1.80 -24.15 -9.05
C PHE A 152 0.89 -25.32 -9.43
N THR A 153 1.51 -26.48 -9.60
CA THR A 153 0.86 -27.72 -10.04
C THR A 153 0.86 -28.77 -8.95
N PRO A 154 -0.08 -29.75 -8.97
CA PRO A 154 -0.16 -30.78 -7.92
C PRO A 154 1.11 -31.61 -7.74
N ASP A 155 1.87 -31.86 -8.81
CA ASP A 155 3.15 -32.60 -8.79
C ASP A 155 4.28 -31.83 -8.08
N ARG A 156 4.14 -30.50 -7.96
CA ARG A 156 5.09 -29.63 -7.26
C ARG A 156 4.66 -29.28 -5.84
N LEU A 157 3.52 -29.80 -5.37
CA LEU A 157 3.02 -29.54 -4.02
C LEU A 157 3.96 -30.20 -2.99
N ILE A 158 4.55 -29.39 -2.12
CA ILE A 158 5.43 -29.83 -1.02
C ILE A 158 4.59 -30.19 0.21
N ALA A 159 3.66 -29.31 0.58
CA ALA A 159 2.83 -29.46 1.76
C ALA A 159 1.57 -28.58 1.68
N SER A 160 0.54 -28.97 2.43
CA SER A 160 -0.71 -28.23 2.57
C SER A 160 -1.15 -28.25 4.03
N ARG A 161 -1.60 -27.11 4.55
CA ARG A 161 -2.13 -27.01 5.91
C ARG A 161 -3.32 -26.07 5.95
N THR A 162 -4.41 -26.54 6.55
CA THR A 162 -5.57 -25.73 6.89
C THR A 162 -5.39 -25.11 8.27
N PHE A 163 -5.62 -23.80 8.35
CA PHE A 163 -5.64 -23.01 9.56
C PHE A 163 -7.07 -22.58 9.84
N VAL A 164 -7.54 -22.80 11.07
CA VAL A 164 -8.72 -22.08 11.55
C VAL A 164 -8.34 -20.64 11.89
N VAL A 165 -9.31 -19.71 11.87
CA VAL A 165 -9.05 -18.28 12.07
C VAL A 165 -8.27 -18.01 13.36
N ALA A 166 -8.57 -18.73 14.44
CA ALA A 166 -7.89 -18.58 15.73
C ALA A 166 -6.41 -19.02 15.74
N GLU A 167 -5.96 -19.80 14.75
CA GLU A 167 -4.56 -20.21 14.59
C GLU A 167 -3.73 -19.17 13.82
N LEU A 168 -4.38 -18.25 13.09
CA LEU A 168 -3.72 -17.17 12.36
C LEU A 168 -3.34 -16.04 13.32
N LYS A 169 -2.30 -16.29 14.09
CA LYS A 169 -1.65 -15.32 14.96
C LYS A 169 -0.57 -14.56 14.17
N ASP A 170 0.04 -13.57 14.80
CA ASP A 170 1.14 -12.78 14.19
C ASP A 170 2.32 -13.64 13.70
N THR A 171 2.49 -14.84 14.26
CA THR A 171 3.46 -15.83 13.80
C THR A 171 2.78 -17.17 13.59
N VAL A 172 2.92 -17.70 12.38
CA VAL A 172 2.38 -19.00 11.99
C VAL A 172 3.54 -19.89 11.56
N PHE A 173 3.60 -21.08 12.14
CA PHE A 173 4.55 -22.11 11.74
C PHE A 173 3.89 -23.07 10.76
N PHE A 174 4.49 -23.19 9.58
CA PHE A 174 4.08 -24.11 8.53
C PHE A 174 5.14 -25.21 8.40
N ALA A 175 4.77 -26.44 8.76
CA ALA A 175 5.69 -27.56 8.69
C ALA A 175 5.89 -28.00 7.24
N LEU A 176 7.15 -28.23 6.86
CA LEU A 176 7.52 -28.81 5.57
C LEU A 176 8.12 -30.21 5.81
N PRO A 177 7.99 -31.14 4.84
CA PRO A 177 8.64 -32.43 4.94
C PRO A 177 10.17 -32.27 4.93
N PRO A 178 10.92 -33.05 5.73
CA PRO A 178 12.39 -33.05 5.71
C PRO A 178 13.02 -33.20 4.32
N ALA A 179 12.36 -33.95 3.43
CA ALA A 179 12.77 -34.15 2.04
C ALA A 179 12.89 -32.84 1.24
N ALA A 180 12.12 -31.79 1.59
CA ALA A 180 12.19 -30.49 0.93
C ALA A 180 13.57 -29.81 1.10
N ILE A 181 14.24 -30.04 2.23
CA ILE A 181 15.60 -29.56 2.48
C ILE A 181 16.62 -30.54 1.90
N LEU A 182 16.46 -31.84 2.19
CA LEU A 182 17.44 -32.86 1.81
C LEU A 182 17.66 -32.93 0.29
N SER A 183 16.59 -32.82 -0.50
CA SER A 183 16.66 -32.85 -1.96
C SER A 183 17.30 -31.60 -2.57
N ARG A 184 17.40 -30.51 -1.81
CA ARG A 184 17.90 -29.21 -2.28
C ARG A 184 19.23 -28.78 -1.64
N ARG A 185 19.89 -29.62 -0.83
CA ARG A 185 21.21 -29.33 -0.22
C ARG A 185 22.22 -28.89 -1.26
N GLY A 186 22.89 -27.76 -1.02
CA GLY A 186 23.87 -27.17 -1.95
C GLY A 186 23.25 -26.52 -3.18
N THR A 187 21.92 -26.40 -3.22
CA THR A 187 21.18 -25.83 -4.34
C THR A 187 20.12 -24.83 -3.83
N ARG A 188 19.19 -24.46 -4.71
CA ARG A 188 18.14 -23.47 -4.49
C ARG A 188 16.84 -24.16 -4.07
N LEU A 189 16.16 -23.60 -3.09
CA LEU A 189 14.78 -23.90 -2.77
C LEU A 189 13.95 -22.63 -2.94
N ARG A 190 12.91 -22.68 -3.78
CA ARG A 190 11.98 -21.57 -3.97
C ARG A 190 10.57 -22.06 -3.64
N LEU A 191 9.95 -21.40 -2.69
CA LEU A 191 8.63 -21.77 -2.19
C LEU A 191 7.58 -20.85 -2.79
N GLY A 192 6.64 -21.43 -3.53
CA GLY A 192 5.42 -20.76 -3.96
C GLY A 192 4.32 -21.00 -2.94
N LEU A 193 3.74 -19.95 -2.37
CA LEU A 193 2.65 -20.03 -1.42
C LEU A 193 1.33 -19.62 -2.07
N ARG A 194 0.28 -20.41 -1.84
CA ARG A 194 -1.08 -20.13 -2.31
C ARG A 194 -2.07 -20.32 -1.18
N ALA A 195 -2.99 -19.38 -1.02
CA ALA A 195 -4.13 -19.53 -0.10
C ALA A 195 -5.38 -20.05 -0.86
N ARG A 196 -6.12 -20.94 -0.20
CA ARG A 196 -7.42 -21.45 -0.64
C ARG A 196 -8.41 -21.35 0.51
N SER A 197 -9.65 -21.01 0.21
CA SER A 197 -10.76 -21.06 1.17
C SER A 197 -12.06 -21.31 0.39
N THR A 198 -13.14 -21.66 1.09
CA THR A 198 -14.47 -21.81 0.50
C THR A 198 -15.05 -20.48 0.05
N GLY A 199 -14.56 -19.37 0.59
CA GLY A 199 -14.91 -18.01 0.19
C GLY A 199 -13.69 -17.14 -0.08
N SER A 200 -13.93 -15.83 -0.22
CA SER A 200 -12.87 -14.85 -0.41
C SER A 200 -11.96 -14.79 0.80
N VAL A 201 -10.65 -14.90 0.59
CA VAL A 201 -9.65 -14.76 1.64
C VAL A 201 -8.53 -13.83 1.19
N GLN A 202 -8.03 -13.04 2.13
CA GLN A 202 -6.89 -12.15 1.96
C GLN A 202 -6.00 -12.27 3.19
N LEU A 203 -4.77 -12.72 3.02
CA LEU A 203 -3.76 -12.81 4.06
C LEU A 203 -2.54 -12.01 3.61
N ARG A 204 -1.98 -11.21 4.51
CA ARG A 204 -0.73 -10.51 4.26
C ARG A 204 0.36 -11.15 5.10
N ILE A 205 1.46 -11.51 4.45
CA ILE A 205 2.68 -12.00 5.08
C ILE A 205 3.72 -10.90 4.98
N ARG A 206 4.53 -10.68 6.02
CA ARG A 206 5.61 -9.69 5.94
C ARG A 206 6.67 -10.12 4.93
N SER A 207 7.09 -9.18 4.09
CA SER A 207 8.19 -9.34 3.14
C SER A 207 9.52 -8.91 3.77
N THR A 208 10.61 -9.13 3.04
CA THR A 208 11.94 -8.59 3.33
C THR A 208 11.96 -7.05 3.37
N GLU A 209 11.29 -6.40 2.42
CA GLU A 209 11.19 -4.93 2.34
C GLU A 209 10.41 -4.29 3.51
N GLY A 210 9.52 -5.03 4.16
CA GLY A 210 8.70 -4.54 5.28
C GLY A 210 9.44 -4.27 6.60
N ALA A 211 10.78 -4.37 6.62
CA ALA A 211 11.72 -4.03 7.71
C ALA A 211 11.53 -4.73 9.07
N VAL A 212 10.54 -5.60 9.25
CA VAL A 212 10.25 -6.31 10.51
C VAL A 212 10.24 -7.81 10.24
N ALA A 213 11.40 -8.44 10.46
CA ALA A 213 11.65 -9.89 10.44
C ALA A 213 10.85 -10.67 9.36
N PRO A 214 11.42 -10.93 8.17
CA PRO A 214 10.71 -11.61 7.09
C PRO A 214 10.36 -13.05 7.43
N THR A 215 9.62 -13.71 6.53
CA THR A 215 9.37 -15.15 6.63
C THR A 215 10.70 -15.93 6.65
N GLN A 216 10.88 -16.78 7.65
CA GLN A 216 12.13 -17.53 7.85
C GLN A 216 11.91 -19.01 7.63
N LEU A 217 12.87 -19.67 6.97
CA LEU A 217 12.91 -21.12 6.87
C LEU A 217 13.91 -21.66 7.88
N SER A 218 13.51 -22.65 8.67
CA SER A 218 14.38 -23.20 9.69
C SER A 218 14.21 -24.70 9.81
N PHE A 219 15.31 -25.41 10.06
CA PHE A 219 15.27 -26.87 10.17
C PHE A 219 16.25 -27.43 11.19
N ARG A 220 15.88 -28.57 11.78
CA ARG A 220 16.75 -29.37 12.65
C ARG A 220 17.29 -30.55 11.87
N VAL A 221 18.56 -30.86 12.08
CA VAL A 221 19.22 -32.04 11.48
C VAL A 221 19.10 -33.29 12.34
N THR A 222 18.76 -33.11 13.62
CA THR A 222 18.60 -34.15 14.65
C THR A 222 17.48 -33.74 15.61
N PRO A 223 16.76 -34.70 16.23
CA PRO A 223 15.82 -34.42 17.31
C PRO A 223 16.47 -33.85 18.58
N ASP A 224 17.80 -33.99 18.71
CA ASP A 224 18.56 -33.40 19.84
C ASP A 224 18.41 -31.87 19.85
N THR A 225 17.78 -31.35 20.91
CA THR A 225 17.48 -29.93 21.06
C THR A 225 18.70 -29.10 21.43
N ALA A 226 19.80 -29.73 21.90
CA ALA A 226 21.08 -29.06 22.15
C ALA A 226 21.76 -28.63 20.84
N VAL A 227 21.50 -29.32 19.73
CA VAL A 227 21.94 -28.89 18.41
C VAL A 227 21.07 -27.72 17.95
N ARG A 228 21.73 -26.60 17.62
CA ARG A 228 21.01 -25.40 17.16
C ARG A 228 20.33 -25.66 15.82
N ARG A 229 19.15 -25.09 15.67
CA ARG A 229 18.44 -25.08 14.39
C ARG A 229 19.21 -24.27 13.35
N VAL A 230 19.28 -24.76 12.13
CA VAL A 230 19.73 -23.96 10.98
C VAL A 230 18.58 -23.01 10.61
N SER A 231 18.86 -21.72 10.51
CA SER A 231 17.88 -20.69 10.17
C SER A 231 18.34 -19.96 8.91
N LEU A 232 17.44 -19.82 7.96
CA LEU A 232 17.65 -19.18 6.67
C LEU A 232 16.64 -18.02 6.55
N VAL A 233 17.14 -16.89 6.08
CA VAL A 233 16.32 -15.77 5.64
C VAL A 233 16.15 -15.84 4.13
N PRO A 234 15.11 -15.19 3.56
CA PRO A 234 14.97 -15.12 2.12
C PRO A 234 16.24 -14.55 1.50
N TYR A 235 16.66 -15.15 0.39
CA TYR A 235 17.85 -14.79 -0.35
C TYR A 235 17.74 -15.32 -1.79
N SER A 236 18.06 -14.45 -2.72
CA SER A 236 18.07 -14.68 -4.15
C SER A 236 19.48 -14.45 -4.71
N SER A 237 20.00 -15.44 -5.42
CA SER A 237 21.30 -15.35 -6.11
C SER A 237 21.16 -15.22 -7.63
N THR A 238 19.93 -15.09 -8.15
CA THR A 238 19.67 -14.97 -9.59
C THR A 238 18.65 -13.87 -9.89
N PRO A 239 18.84 -13.10 -10.98
CA PRO A 239 19.92 -13.21 -11.98
C PRO A 239 21.30 -12.75 -11.45
N ALA A 240 22.35 -13.54 -11.72
CA ALA A 240 23.67 -13.34 -11.12
C ALA A 240 24.40 -12.10 -11.66
N ASP A 241 24.06 -11.69 -12.89
CA ASP A 241 24.57 -10.51 -13.59
C ASP A 241 23.87 -9.21 -13.17
N GLN A 242 22.73 -9.28 -12.46
CA GLN A 242 21.95 -8.12 -12.03
C GLN A 242 21.66 -8.21 -10.52
N PRO A 243 22.67 -7.93 -9.65
CA PRO A 243 22.54 -8.13 -8.22
C PRO A 243 21.42 -7.31 -7.57
N ALA A 244 21.13 -6.11 -8.11
CA ALA A 244 20.01 -5.30 -7.62
C ALA A 244 18.65 -5.96 -7.89
N LEU A 245 18.45 -6.52 -9.09
CA LEU A 245 17.23 -7.27 -9.42
C LEU A 245 17.16 -8.58 -8.64
N ALA A 246 18.30 -9.27 -8.48
CA ALA A 246 18.35 -10.48 -7.67
C ALA A 246 17.90 -10.19 -6.23
N ALA A 247 18.41 -9.14 -5.60
CA ALA A 247 18.03 -8.75 -4.24
C ALA A 247 16.53 -8.46 -4.11
N SER A 248 15.92 -7.76 -5.08
CA SER A 248 14.46 -7.56 -5.07
C SER A 248 13.71 -8.89 -5.11
N LEU A 249 14.22 -9.91 -5.80
CA LEU A 249 13.50 -11.18 -5.93
C LEU A 249 13.57 -12.09 -4.69
N ASP A 250 14.19 -11.68 -3.56
CA ASP A 250 14.25 -12.47 -2.32
C ASP A 250 12.88 -13.04 -1.91
N ASP A 251 11.86 -12.17 -1.92
CA ASP A 251 10.45 -12.53 -1.86
C ASP A 251 9.58 -11.54 -2.66
N TYR A 252 8.50 -12.02 -3.28
CA TYR A 252 7.62 -11.18 -4.12
C TYR A 252 6.22 -11.75 -4.27
N THR A 253 5.26 -10.91 -4.66
CA THR A 253 3.89 -11.31 -4.96
C THR A 253 3.71 -11.53 -6.46
N ILE A 254 3.02 -12.60 -6.82
CA ILE A 254 2.61 -12.93 -8.19
C ILE A 254 1.10 -12.79 -8.27
N LEU A 255 0.64 -12.00 -9.23
CA LEU A 255 -0.77 -11.94 -9.60
C LEU A 255 -1.03 -12.94 -10.72
N ALA A 256 -1.42 -14.16 -10.35
CA ALA A 256 -1.91 -15.16 -11.30
C ALA A 256 -3.20 -14.67 -11.97
N ARG A 257 -3.99 -13.87 -11.25
CA ARG A 257 -5.09 -13.06 -11.78
C ARG A 257 -5.23 -11.77 -10.98
N GLY A 258 -5.21 -10.63 -11.66
CA GLY A 258 -5.44 -9.32 -11.04
C GLY A 258 -6.93 -8.94 -10.96
N THR A 259 -7.23 -7.92 -10.16
CA THR A 259 -8.55 -7.29 -10.09
C THR A 259 -8.95 -6.72 -11.44
N GLU A 260 -10.21 -6.92 -11.82
CA GLU A 260 -10.78 -6.27 -13.00
C GLU A 260 -10.63 -4.76 -12.92
N GLY A 261 -10.20 -4.15 -14.03
CA GLY A 261 -10.11 -2.70 -14.09
C GLY A 261 -11.45 -2.01 -14.26
N GLY A 262 -11.46 -0.70 -14.02
CA GLY A 262 -12.57 0.15 -14.44
C GLY A 262 -12.75 0.15 -15.96
N SER A 263 -13.98 0.41 -16.42
CA SER A 263 -14.30 0.63 -17.83
C SER A 263 -13.53 1.80 -18.43
N VAL A 264 -13.48 1.91 -19.76
CA VAL A 264 -13.00 3.12 -20.47
C VAL A 264 -13.63 4.38 -19.87
N GLY A 265 -12.86 5.46 -19.80
CA GLY A 265 -13.25 6.70 -19.16
C GLY A 265 -13.28 6.68 -17.63
N THR A 266 -12.62 5.70 -16.98
CA THR A 266 -12.52 5.58 -15.52
C THR A 266 -11.09 5.79 -15.04
N LEU A 267 -10.95 6.58 -13.98
CA LEU A 267 -9.72 6.75 -13.23
C LEU A 267 -9.69 5.79 -12.05
N ASN A 268 -8.72 4.88 -12.01
CA ASN A 268 -8.65 3.83 -11.00
C ASN A 268 -7.45 4.05 -10.05
N VAL A 269 -7.72 4.10 -8.74
CA VAL A 269 -6.68 4.24 -7.72
C VAL A 269 -6.66 3.00 -6.83
N GLY A 270 -5.49 2.37 -6.68
CA GLY A 270 -5.32 1.12 -5.95
C GLY A 270 -5.46 -0.11 -6.84
N GLY A 271 -6.13 -1.16 -6.35
CA GLY A 271 -6.27 -2.44 -7.05
C GLY A 271 -5.00 -3.28 -7.08
N LEU A 272 -5.07 -4.42 -7.76
CA LEU A 272 -3.94 -5.33 -7.99
C LEU A 272 -3.98 -5.83 -9.45
N PRO A 273 -3.03 -5.49 -10.33
CA PRO A 273 -1.85 -4.67 -10.06
C PRO A 273 -2.23 -3.26 -9.63
N ALA A 274 -1.37 -2.66 -8.81
CA ALA A 274 -1.59 -1.35 -8.24
C ALA A 274 -1.60 -0.25 -9.32
N ARG A 275 -2.49 0.72 -9.15
CA ARG A 275 -2.72 1.80 -10.11
C ARG A 275 -2.71 3.14 -9.42
N ARG A 276 -2.15 4.12 -10.12
CA ARG A 276 -2.16 5.53 -9.77
C ARG A 276 -2.95 6.31 -10.81
N VAL A 277 -3.51 7.43 -10.40
CA VAL A 277 -4.15 8.37 -11.31
C VAL A 277 -3.25 9.60 -11.45
N TYR A 278 -2.93 9.96 -12.67
CA TYR A 278 -2.17 11.17 -12.99
C TYR A 278 -3.14 12.23 -13.51
N LEU A 279 -3.13 13.42 -12.92
CA LEU A 279 -3.97 14.56 -13.29
C LEU A 279 -3.08 15.78 -13.58
N ARG A 280 -3.09 16.30 -14.80
CA ARG A 280 -2.37 17.54 -15.17
C ARG A 280 -3.31 18.72 -15.30
N PHE A 281 -3.02 19.82 -14.62
CA PHE A 281 -3.85 21.03 -14.68
C PHE A 281 -3.15 22.14 -15.47
N ASP A 282 -3.93 22.87 -16.26
CA ASP A 282 -3.53 24.19 -16.74
C ASP A 282 -3.98 25.23 -15.71
N ILE A 283 -3.07 25.64 -14.83
CA ILE A 283 -3.37 26.58 -13.77
C ILE A 283 -3.08 27.99 -14.30
N PRO A 284 -4.07 28.90 -14.35
CA PRO A 284 -3.84 30.30 -14.69
C PRO A 284 -2.71 30.92 -13.88
N LEU A 285 -1.79 31.64 -14.54
CA LEU A 285 -0.60 32.23 -13.90
C LEU A 285 -0.95 33.14 -12.71
N PHE A 286 -2.04 33.89 -12.77
CA PHE A 286 -2.44 34.77 -11.68
C PHE A 286 -2.69 34.03 -10.35
N LEU A 287 -3.09 32.75 -10.39
CA LEU A 287 -3.38 31.95 -9.19
C LEU A 287 -2.11 31.54 -8.43
N VAL A 288 -0.98 31.44 -9.14
CA VAL A 288 0.32 31.13 -8.53
C VAL A 288 1.11 32.39 -8.19
N ASP A 289 1.03 33.43 -9.03
CA ASP A 289 1.93 34.57 -8.94
C ASP A 289 1.35 35.74 -8.14
N SER A 290 0.04 35.98 -8.25
CA SER A 290 -0.57 37.30 -7.92
C SER A 290 -1.60 37.27 -6.80
N VAL A 291 -2.01 36.10 -6.33
CA VAL A 291 -3.06 35.95 -5.30
C VAL A 291 -2.57 35.16 -4.11
N ASP A 292 -3.33 35.19 -3.03
CA ASP A 292 -3.17 34.30 -1.88
C ASP A 292 -4.27 33.25 -1.91
N VAL A 293 -3.88 31.98 -2.07
CA VAL A 293 -4.82 30.86 -2.11
C VAL A 293 -5.26 30.56 -0.68
N VAL A 294 -6.55 30.76 -0.43
CA VAL A 294 -7.19 30.49 0.87
C VAL A 294 -7.58 29.02 0.97
N ARG A 295 -8.07 28.44 -0.14
CA ARG A 295 -8.47 27.02 -0.23
C ARG A 295 -8.27 26.50 -1.63
N ALA A 296 -7.90 25.22 -1.75
CA ALA A 296 -7.98 24.50 -3.02
C ALA A 296 -8.49 23.09 -2.78
N SER A 297 -9.49 22.68 -3.54
CA SER A 297 -10.14 21.38 -3.41
C SER A 297 -10.21 20.66 -4.75
N LEU A 298 -9.70 19.44 -4.81
CA LEU A 298 -9.90 18.52 -5.92
C LEU A 298 -11.27 17.86 -5.78
N LEU A 299 -12.10 18.04 -6.81
CA LEU A 299 -13.44 17.49 -6.91
C LEU A 299 -13.42 16.28 -7.84
N LEU A 300 -13.79 15.11 -7.32
CA LEU A 300 -13.81 13.84 -8.06
C LEU A 300 -15.20 13.21 -7.95
N THR A 301 -15.78 12.79 -9.06
CA THR A 301 -17.06 12.05 -9.00
C THR A 301 -16.78 10.55 -8.96
N GLN A 302 -17.16 9.91 -7.85
CA GLN A 302 -16.93 8.49 -7.63
C GLN A 302 -17.91 7.64 -8.46
N ARG A 303 -17.36 6.58 -9.07
CA ARG A 303 -18.11 5.48 -9.69
C ARG A 303 -18.13 4.29 -8.73
N PRO A 304 -19.29 3.65 -8.52
CA PRO A 304 -19.36 2.41 -7.73
C PRO A 304 -18.46 1.30 -8.27
N ASN A 305 -17.66 0.71 -7.40
CA ASN A 305 -16.97 -0.55 -7.64
C ASN A 305 -17.72 -1.69 -6.95
N LEU A 306 -18.58 -2.40 -7.69
CA LEU A 306 -19.41 -3.48 -7.15
C LEU A 306 -18.62 -4.79 -6.88
N GLY A 307 -17.37 -4.88 -7.35
CA GLY A 307 -16.50 -6.06 -7.19
C GLY A 307 -15.80 -6.15 -5.84
N VAL A 308 -16.05 -5.21 -4.93
CA VAL A 308 -15.51 -5.20 -3.55
C VAL A 308 -16.64 -5.27 -2.51
N ASP A 309 -16.29 -5.59 -1.28
CA ASP A 309 -17.24 -5.60 -0.16
C ASP A 309 -17.73 -4.16 0.14
N ALA A 310 -18.99 -4.03 0.55
CA ALA A 310 -19.59 -2.75 0.91
C ALA A 310 -19.00 -2.16 2.20
N ALA A 311 -18.55 -3.01 3.13
CA ALA A 311 -17.93 -2.58 4.37
C ALA A 311 -16.48 -2.10 4.20
N ASP A 312 -15.89 -2.34 3.03
CA ASP A 312 -14.50 -2.01 2.78
C ASP A 312 -14.28 -0.51 2.60
N THR A 313 -13.14 -0.04 3.11
CA THR A 313 -12.72 1.35 2.92
C THR A 313 -11.32 1.43 2.34
N ILE A 314 -11.14 2.37 1.44
CA ILE A 314 -9.84 2.72 0.85
C ILE A 314 -9.54 4.18 1.18
N ARG A 315 -8.25 4.48 1.30
CA ARG A 315 -7.74 5.84 1.51
C ARG A 315 -6.95 6.24 0.28
N VAL A 316 -7.36 7.35 -0.33
CA VAL A 316 -6.69 7.96 -1.48
C VAL A 316 -5.95 9.21 -1.01
N LEU A 317 -4.66 9.27 -1.31
CA LEU A 317 -3.78 10.38 -0.96
C LEU A 317 -3.31 11.08 -2.25
N PRO A 318 -3.42 12.41 -2.35
CA PRO A 318 -2.85 13.17 -3.44
C PRO A 318 -1.37 13.48 -3.16
N HIS A 319 -0.52 13.20 -4.16
CA HIS A 319 0.87 13.63 -4.20
C HIS A 319 1.04 14.73 -5.25
N VAL A 320 2.06 15.57 -5.08
CA VAL A 320 2.50 16.50 -6.13
C VAL A 320 3.45 15.79 -7.10
N GLY A 321 3.22 15.94 -8.40
CA GLY A 321 4.16 15.51 -9.43
C GLY A 321 5.40 16.41 -9.46
N LEU A 322 6.58 15.79 -9.50
CA LEU A 322 7.88 16.48 -9.58
C LEU A 322 8.64 16.15 -10.88
N ALA A 323 8.10 15.25 -11.71
CA ALA A 323 8.70 14.92 -13.00
C ALA A 323 8.74 16.15 -13.91
N THR A 324 9.89 16.42 -14.52
CA THR A 324 10.02 17.48 -15.51
C THR A 324 9.41 17.07 -16.85
N VAL A 325 9.24 18.04 -17.76
CA VAL A 325 8.78 17.79 -19.13
C VAL A 325 9.69 16.85 -19.94
N ALA A 326 10.92 16.60 -19.48
CA ALA A 326 11.82 15.63 -20.08
C ALA A 326 11.36 14.17 -19.87
N VAL A 327 10.55 13.90 -18.84
CA VAL A 327 9.98 12.58 -18.58
C VAL A 327 8.65 12.47 -19.34
N THR A 328 8.72 11.97 -20.57
CA THR A 328 7.55 11.85 -21.47
C THR A 328 6.66 10.66 -21.14
N ASP A 329 7.21 9.64 -20.48
CA ASP A 329 6.45 8.48 -20.00
C ASP A 329 5.68 8.84 -18.73
N ILE A 330 4.35 8.91 -18.84
CA ILE A 330 3.46 9.29 -17.73
C ILE A 330 3.52 8.28 -16.57
N ALA A 331 3.74 6.99 -16.86
CA ALA A 331 3.86 5.99 -15.81
C ALA A 331 5.12 6.25 -14.98
N LYS A 332 6.25 6.56 -15.61
CA LYS A 332 7.47 7.00 -14.89
C LYS A 332 7.29 8.34 -14.19
N ALA A 333 6.64 9.30 -14.84
CA ALA A 333 6.36 10.60 -14.24
C ALA A 333 5.53 10.47 -12.95
N SER A 334 4.59 9.52 -12.90
CA SER A 334 3.76 9.22 -11.73
C SER A 334 4.53 8.61 -10.54
N GLN A 335 5.80 8.22 -10.73
CA GLN A 335 6.67 7.74 -9.66
C GLN A 335 7.50 8.85 -9.03
N ILE A 336 7.77 9.93 -9.78
CA ILE A 336 8.58 11.06 -9.34
C ILE A 336 7.64 12.06 -8.68
N THR A 337 7.38 11.85 -7.40
CA THR A 337 6.40 12.62 -6.63
C THR A 337 6.94 12.99 -5.26
N ALA A 338 6.32 13.98 -4.60
CA ALA A 338 6.54 14.24 -3.18
C ALA A 338 5.24 14.11 -2.39
N ILE A 339 5.38 13.56 -1.18
CA ILE A 339 4.32 13.61 -0.17
C ILE A 339 4.21 15.06 0.28
N VAL A 340 2.99 15.57 0.24
CA VAL A 340 2.64 16.87 0.80
C VAL A 340 1.63 16.61 1.91
N ILE A 341 1.68 17.37 3.00
CA ILE A 341 0.64 17.28 4.03
C ILE A 341 -0.66 17.78 3.38
N THR A 342 -1.50 16.84 2.99
CA THR A 342 -2.81 17.07 2.35
C THR A 342 -3.86 16.26 3.09
N ASP A 343 -5.12 16.55 2.80
CA ASP A 343 -6.20 15.67 3.24
C ASP A 343 -6.06 14.27 2.60
N THR A 344 -6.56 13.26 3.31
CA THR A 344 -6.62 11.88 2.83
C THR A 344 -8.08 11.50 2.66
N LEU A 345 -8.48 11.23 1.42
CA LEU A 345 -9.85 10.86 1.11
C LEU A 345 -10.10 9.39 1.52
N LYS A 346 -10.86 9.19 2.60
CA LYS A 346 -11.38 7.87 2.97
C LYS A 346 -12.76 7.66 2.34
N LEU A 347 -12.93 6.59 1.57
CA LEU A 347 -14.21 6.26 0.94
C LEU A 347 -14.47 4.75 0.94
N ALA A 348 -15.74 4.37 0.83
CA ALA A 348 -16.14 3.00 0.53
C ALA A 348 -16.21 2.83 -1.01
N PRO A 349 -15.51 1.87 -1.64
CA PRO A 349 -15.44 1.85 -3.10
C PRO A 349 -16.77 1.58 -3.80
N ARG A 350 -17.75 0.95 -3.12
CA ARG A 350 -19.12 0.76 -3.65
C ARG A 350 -19.97 2.04 -3.65
N ASP A 351 -19.54 3.08 -2.95
CA ASP A 351 -20.26 4.34 -2.88
C ASP A 351 -20.22 5.11 -4.22
N SER A 352 -20.95 6.21 -4.30
CA SER A 352 -21.03 7.08 -5.47
C SER A 352 -21.06 8.56 -5.08
N GLY A 353 -21.04 9.42 -6.10
CA GLY A 353 -21.24 10.85 -5.94
C GLY A 353 -19.96 11.66 -5.79
N LEU A 354 -20.13 12.95 -5.54
CA LEU A 354 -19.03 13.91 -5.49
C LEU A 354 -18.20 13.71 -4.22
N LYS A 355 -16.88 13.57 -4.41
CA LYS A 355 -15.87 13.52 -3.36
C LYS A 355 -14.93 14.71 -3.49
N THR A 356 -14.48 15.21 -2.35
CA THR A 356 -13.65 16.41 -2.27
C THR A 356 -12.38 16.08 -1.51
N ILE A 357 -11.23 16.54 -2.00
CA ILE A 357 -9.93 16.41 -1.33
C ILE A 357 -9.30 17.79 -1.23
N GLU A 358 -8.89 18.22 -0.04
CA GLU A 358 -8.19 19.50 0.11
C GLU A 358 -6.72 19.38 -0.32
N VAL A 359 -6.31 20.25 -1.25
CA VAL A 359 -5.00 20.24 -1.94
C VAL A 359 -4.34 21.63 -1.97
N ALA A 360 -4.71 22.53 -1.04
CA ALA A 360 -4.15 23.88 -0.95
C ALA A 360 -2.62 23.90 -0.89
N THR A 361 -2.02 22.96 -0.14
CA THR A 361 -0.56 22.81 -0.02
C THR A 361 0.11 22.40 -1.33
N VAL A 362 -0.56 21.64 -2.20
CA VAL A 362 -0.07 21.31 -3.55
C VAL A 362 -0.04 22.57 -4.42
N VAL A 363 -1.09 23.37 -4.40
CA VAL A 363 -1.15 24.63 -5.17
C VAL A 363 -0.07 25.61 -4.71
N ALA A 364 0.23 25.65 -3.40
CA ALA A 364 1.34 26.43 -2.87
C ALA A 364 2.71 25.96 -3.42
N LEU A 365 2.93 24.65 -3.55
CA LEU A 365 4.17 24.11 -4.13
C LEU A 365 4.31 24.41 -5.63
N TRP A 366 3.21 24.44 -6.38
CA TRP A 366 3.23 24.84 -7.79
C TRP A 366 3.70 26.27 -8.02
N ARG A 367 3.70 27.14 -7.00
CA ARG A 367 4.31 28.49 -7.07
C ARG A 367 5.83 28.42 -7.20
N GLY A 368 6.47 27.41 -6.61
CA GLY A 368 7.91 27.18 -6.73
C GLY A 368 8.30 26.43 -8.00
N GLN A 369 7.34 25.93 -8.78
CA GLN A 369 7.59 25.19 -10.01
C GLN A 369 7.47 26.10 -11.22
N ASN A 370 8.51 26.13 -12.06
CA ASN A 370 8.41 26.74 -13.37
C ASN A 370 7.49 25.88 -14.26
N ALA A 371 6.38 26.46 -14.74
CA ALA A 371 5.38 25.75 -15.51
C ALA A 371 5.89 25.24 -16.87
N THR A 372 6.98 25.82 -17.40
CA THR A 372 7.63 25.32 -18.63
C THR A 372 8.45 24.07 -18.40
N ASP A 373 8.92 23.86 -17.16
CA ASP A 373 9.91 22.83 -16.84
C ASP A 373 9.24 21.65 -16.13
N THR A 374 8.25 21.92 -15.28
CA THR A 374 7.54 20.91 -14.48
C THR A 374 6.03 21.05 -14.66
N PRO A 375 5.33 20.03 -15.21
CA PRO A 375 3.89 20.04 -15.28
C PRO A 375 3.25 20.15 -13.89
N ARG A 376 2.23 21.00 -13.76
CA ARG A 376 1.40 21.10 -12.56
C ARG A 376 0.48 19.89 -12.47
N ALA A 377 1.02 18.83 -11.86
CA ALA A 377 0.37 17.54 -11.79
C ALA A 377 0.08 17.09 -10.36
N LEU A 378 -1.05 16.40 -10.20
CA LEU A 378 -1.42 15.63 -9.03
C LEU A 378 -1.35 14.14 -9.38
N VAL A 379 -0.83 13.35 -8.46
CA VAL A 379 -0.82 11.89 -8.55
C VAL A 379 -1.63 11.33 -7.39
N LEU A 380 -2.73 10.64 -7.68
CA LEU A 380 -3.53 9.97 -6.66
C LEU A 380 -3.07 8.53 -6.50
N LEU A 381 -2.84 8.14 -5.25
CA LEU A 381 -2.41 6.80 -4.88
C LEU A 381 -3.15 6.30 -3.65
N SER A 382 -3.18 4.98 -3.47
CA SER A 382 -3.75 4.36 -2.27
C SER A 382 -2.71 4.32 -1.15
N THR A 383 -3.10 4.54 0.10
CA THR A 383 -2.17 4.37 1.24
C THR A 383 -1.74 2.92 1.44
N THR A 384 -2.42 1.98 0.80
CA THR A 384 -2.16 0.53 0.83
C THR A 384 -1.86 0.01 -0.59
N GLU A 385 -1.25 0.86 -1.42
CA GLU A 385 -0.81 0.52 -2.77
C GLU A 385 -0.01 -0.79 -2.79
N GLY A 386 -0.38 -1.71 -3.70
CA GLY A 386 0.26 -3.02 -3.83
C GLY A 386 -0.06 -4.02 -2.72
N GLN A 387 -0.74 -3.63 -1.65
CA GLN A 387 -1.04 -4.51 -0.50
C GLN A 387 -2.48 -5.03 -0.47
N THR A 388 -3.39 -4.40 -1.20
CA THR A 388 -4.83 -4.72 -1.15
C THR A 388 -5.48 -4.65 -2.52
N PRO A 389 -6.46 -5.53 -2.82
CA PRO A 389 -7.24 -5.47 -4.05
C PRO A 389 -8.28 -4.34 -4.07
N LEU A 390 -8.34 -3.48 -3.04
CA LEU A 390 -9.29 -2.38 -3.02
C LEU A 390 -8.92 -1.33 -4.08
N GLU A 391 -9.90 -0.97 -4.91
CA GLU A 391 -9.75 0.00 -6.00
C GLU A 391 -10.88 1.04 -5.90
N ALA A 392 -10.51 2.31 -5.77
CA ALA A 392 -11.43 3.44 -5.95
C ALA A 392 -11.55 3.79 -7.43
N ARG A 393 -12.76 4.12 -7.89
CA ARG A 393 -13.04 4.47 -9.28
C ARG A 393 -13.65 5.86 -9.36
N PHE A 394 -13.14 6.68 -10.26
CA PHE A 394 -13.67 8.02 -10.54
C PHE A 394 -13.93 8.19 -12.03
N PHE A 395 -14.82 9.12 -12.37
CA PHE A 395 -14.97 9.55 -13.77
C PHE A 395 -13.73 10.30 -14.24
N SER A 396 -13.34 10.08 -15.49
CA SER A 396 -12.27 10.82 -16.18
C SER A 396 -12.78 12.06 -16.92
N ALA A 397 -11.89 12.78 -17.57
CA ALA A 397 -12.17 13.92 -18.45
C ALA A 397 -13.04 13.54 -19.65
N GLU A 398 -13.11 12.25 -20.03
CA GLU A 398 -13.98 11.75 -21.10
C GLU A 398 -15.46 11.70 -20.70
N ALA A 399 -15.79 11.82 -19.40
CA ALA A 399 -17.16 11.76 -18.91
C ALA A 399 -17.99 13.00 -19.29
N ALA A 400 -19.30 12.96 -19.01
CA ALA A 400 -20.15 14.14 -19.13
C ALA A 400 -19.60 15.30 -18.26
N PRO A 401 -19.69 16.57 -18.70
CA PRO A 401 -19.03 17.71 -18.05
C PRO A 401 -19.21 17.80 -16.53
N GLY A 402 -20.41 17.54 -16.02
CA GLY A 402 -20.69 17.60 -14.58
C GLY A 402 -20.02 16.51 -13.72
N LEU A 403 -19.49 15.46 -14.34
CA LEU A 403 -18.86 14.32 -13.66
C LEU A 403 -17.33 14.38 -13.65
N ARG A 404 -16.74 15.23 -14.50
CA ARG A 404 -15.29 15.29 -14.72
C ARG A 404 -14.53 15.74 -13.46
N PRO A 405 -13.26 15.33 -13.30
CA PRO A 405 -12.38 15.89 -12.27
C PRO A 405 -12.22 17.40 -12.44
N ARG A 406 -12.31 18.16 -11.33
CA ARG A 406 -12.21 19.62 -11.33
C ARG A 406 -11.38 20.11 -10.16
N LEU A 407 -10.69 21.23 -10.34
CA LEU A 407 -9.99 21.91 -9.25
C LEU A 407 -10.71 23.21 -8.90
N ARG A 408 -11.19 23.32 -7.66
CA ARG A 408 -11.83 24.54 -7.15
C ARG A 408 -10.85 25.28 -6.25
N ILE A 409 -10.54 26.52 -6.58
CA ILE A 409 -9.60 27.36 -5.85
C ILE A 409 -10.31 28.62 -5.37
N SER A 410 -10.26 28.85 -4.06
CA SER A 410 -10.69 30.10 -3.44
C SER A 410 -9.46 30.92 -3.07
N TYR A 411 -9.43 32.18 -3.49
CA TYR A 411 -8.27 33.07 -3.35
C TYR A 411 -8.70 34.48 -2.97
N SER A 412 -7.75 35.26 -2.47
CA SER A 412 -7.89 36.71 -2.27
C SER A 412 -6.77 37.45 -3.01
N ALA A 413 -7.03 38.69 -3.40
CA ALA A 413 -6.02 39.55 -3.99
C ALA A 413 -4.83 39.71 -3.02
N ARG A 414 -3.61 39.47 -3.49
CA ARG A 414 -2.42 39.63 -2.64
C ARG A 414 -2.27 41.10 -2.30
N LYS A 415 -2.40 41.46 -1.02
CA LYS A 415 -2.06 42.80 -0.56
C LYS A 415 -0.54 42.95 -0.61
N SER A 416 -0.06 43.93 -1.35
CA SER A 416 1.33 44.38 -1.26
C SER A 416 1.61 44.71 0.20
N ARG A 417 2.40 43.88 0.88
CA ARG A 417 3.00 44.25 2.16
C ARG A 417 4.19 45.16 1.87
N GLY A 418 3.90 46.35 1.35
CA GLY A 418 4.82 47.46 1.47
C GLY A 418 4.87 47.84 2.95
N LEU A 419 6.04 47.67 3.57
CA LEU A 419 6.33 48.38 4.80
C LEU A 419 6.29 49.89 4.48
N PRO A 420 5.68 50.74 5.32
CA PRO A 420 5.81 52.19 5.19
C PRO A 420 7.26 52.66 5.38
#